data_AF-A0A7X2NIT6-F1
#
_entry.id   AF-A0A7X2NIT6-F1
#
_cell.length_a   1.000
_cell.length_b   1.000
_cell.length_c   1.000
_cell.angle_alpha   90.00
_cell.angle_beta   90.00
_cell.angle_gamma   90.00
#
_symmetry.space_group_name_H-M   'P 1'
#
loop_
_entity.id
_entity.type
_entity.pdbx_description
1 polymer ?
#
loop_
_entity_poly.entity_id
_entity_poly.type
_entity_poly.pdbx_seq_one_letter_code
_entity_poly.pdbx_strand_id
1 'polypeptide(L)'
;MSVYAKGGSKGGTSTSRPTWRQSELDAAKDFPDYDAQKSFINGEEVPYGTKGSVRPDYYKDGFSVDIKNYNVESASGRSNLARNIEKQYYQRIENLPDGTKQSVMIDVRGQNVSDAALNALYDDIMQRTNNCVEILFKMD
;
A
#
# COMPACT_ATOMS: atom_id res chain seq x y z
N MET A 1 -6.79 18.52 -3.89
CA MET A 1 -6.16 19.03 -2.66
C MET A 1 -5.04 18.08 -2.29
N SER A 2 -3.80 18.56 -2.31
CA SER A 2 -2.62 17.78 -1.92
C SER A 2 -2.56 17.80 -0.38
N VAL A 3 -2.81 16.67 0.26
CA VAL A 3 -2.68 16.52 1.71
C VAL A 3 -1.24 16.17 2.06
N TYR A 4 -0.33 17.14 1.89
CA TYR A 4 1.00 17.05 2.50
C TYR A 4 1.25 18.33 3.28
N ALA A 5 1.18 18.20 4.61
CA ALA A 5 1.66 19.23 5.52
C ALA A 5 3.18 19.35 5.36
N LYS A 6 3.63 20.57 5.12
CA LYS A 6 5.04 20.96 4.96
C LYS A 6 5.77 20.78 6.30
N GLY A 7 6.44 19.65 6.50
CA GLY A 7 7.24 19.35 7.69
C GLY A 7 8.73 19.57 7.45
N GLY A 8 9.35 20.43 8.26
CA GLY A 8 10.72 20.94 8.09
C GLY A 8 11.86 19.92 8.15
N SER A 9 12.97 20.32 7.52
CA SER A 9 14.27 19.64 7.55
C SER A 9 14.73 19.42 9.00
N LYS A 10 14.79 18.14 9.40
CA LYS A 10 15.58 17.69 10.54
C LYS A 10 16.54 16.62 10.04
N GLY A 11 17.84 16.90 10.17
CA GLY A 11 18.89 15.91 9.94
C GLY A 11 18.61 14.65 10.77
N GLY A 12 18.58 13.51 10.10
CA GLY A 12 18.32 12.21 10.71
C GLY A 12 19.28 11.20 10.12
N THR A 13 19.91 10.42 10.98
CA THR A 13 20.70 9.22 10.67
C THR A 13 20.12 8.48 9.47
N SER A 14 20.95 8.08 8.49
CA SER A 14 20.50 7.26 7.36
C SER A 14 19.84 5.99 7.90
N THR A 15 18.51 6.00 8.03
CA THR A 15 17.73 4.83 8.41
C THR A 15 17.89 3.85 7.26
N SER A 16 18.46 2.68 7.55
CA SER A 16 18.59 1.64 6.52
C SER A 16 17.19 1.27 6.03
N ARG A 17 17.04 1.10 4.72
CA ARG A 17 15.79 0.64 4.12
C ARG A 17 15.34 -0.66 4.81
N PRO A 18 14.12 -0.73 5.37
CA PRO A 18 13.63 -1.95 6.00
C PRO A 18 13.44 -3.05 4.96
N THR A 19 13.49 -4.31 5.42
CA THR A 19 13.08 -5.45 4.59
C THR A 19 11.56 -5.43 4.43
N TRP A 20 11.05 -6.08 3.37
CA TRP A 20 9.61 -6.24 3.16
C TRP A 20 8.90 -6.82 4.39
N ARG A 21 9.53 -7.81 5.04
CA ARG A 21 8.97 -8.45 6.23
C ARG A 21 8.94 -7.50 7.43
N GLN A 22 9.95 -6.66 7.58
CA GLN A 22 9.97 -5.65 8.63
C GLN A 22 8.91 -4.57 8.39
N SER A 23 8.67 -4.17 7.14
CA SER A 23 7.59 -3.24 6.79
C SER A 23 6.23 -3.76 7.23
N GLU A 24 5.92 -5.04 6.99
CA GLU A 24 4.68 -5.66 7.50
C GLU A 24 4.62 -5.67 9.02
N LEU A 25 5.70 -6.11 9.69
CA LEU A 25 5.73 -6.15 11.16
C LEU A 25 5.56 -4.76 11.79
N ASP A 26 6.12 -3.72 11.17
CA ASP A 26 5.94 -2.34 11.62
C ASP A 26 4.52 -1.84 11.33
N ALA A 27 3.95 -2.19 10.17
CA ALA A 27 2.57 -1.84 9.79
C ALA A 27 1.53 -2.38 10.79
N ALA A 28 1.78 -3.53 11.41
CA ALA A 28 0.90 -4.06 12.45
C ALA A 28 0.67 -3.08 13.62
N LYS A 29 1.60 -2.15 13.87
CA LYS A 29 1.46 -1.09 14.89
C LYS A 29 0.57 0.05 14.40
N ASP A 30 0.56 0.30 13.09
CA ASP A 30 -0.25 1.33 12.43
C ASP A 30 -1.71 0.84 12.25
N PHE A 31 -1.92 -0.49 12.17
CA PHE A 31 -3.23 -1.14 11.97
C PHE A 31 -3.52 -2.20 13.06
N PRO A 32 -3.55 -1.83 14.36
CA PRO A 32 -3.65 -2.81 15.45
C PRO A 32 -4.99 -3.54 15.51
N ASP A 33 -6.06 -2.93 14.96
CA ASP A 33 -7.41 -3.49 14.95
C ASP A 33 -7.74 -4.26 13.66
N TYR A 34 -6.75 -4.49 12.79
CA TYR A 34 -6.93 -5.21 11.55
C TYR A 34 -6.45 -6.64 11.69
N ASP A 35 -7.22 -7.57 11.16
CA ASP A 35 -6.84 -8.97 11.09
C ASP A 35 -5.84 -9.18 9.96
N ALA A 36 -4.69 -9.74 10.32
CA ALA A 36 -3.84 -10.37 9.34
C ALA A 36 -4.49 -11.70 8.90
N GLN A 37 -4.21 -12.13 7.68
CA GLN A 37 -4.51 -13.48 7.19
C GLN A 37 -5.95 -13.80 6.73
N LYS A 38 -6.79 -12.79 6.46
CA LYS A 38 -8.11 -13.01 5.85
C LYS A 38 -8.04 -13.14 4.32
N SER A 39 -8.65 -14.21 3.79
CA SER A 39 -8.74 -14.48 2.35
C SER A 39 -10.18 -14.35 1.89
N PHE A 40 -10.41 -13.82 0.69
CA PHE A 40 -11.75 -13.60 0.15
C PHE A 40 -11.87 -14.05 -1.29
N ILE A 41 -13.07 -14.47 -1.69
CA ILE A 41 -13.43 -14.68 -3.10
C ILE A 41 -14.90 -14.33 -3.27
N ASN A 42 -15.23 -13.56 -4.31
CA ASN A 42 -16.59 -13.09 -4.58
C ASN A 42 -17.30 -12.47 -3.36
N GLY A 43 -16.57 -11.74 -2.52
CA GLY A 43 -17.14 -11.06 -1.34
C GLY A 43 -17.22 -11.89 -0.07
N GLU A 44 -16.88 -13.19 -0.10
CA GLU A 44 -16.98 -14.10 1.05
C GLU A 44 -15.60 -14.47 1.59
N GLU A 45 -15.47 -14.57 2.92
CA GLU A 45 -14.24 -15.05 3.56
C GLU A 45 -14.07 -16.55 3.30
N VAL A 46 -12.85 -16.96 2.94
CA VAL A 46 -12.50 -18.34 2.60
C VAL A 46 -11.18 -18.77 3.24
N PRO A 47 -10.93 -20.08 3.37
CA PRO A 47 -9.66 -20.59 3.88
C PRO A 47 -8.46 -20.12 3.05
N TYR A 48 -7.30 -19.99 3.70
CA TYR A 48 -6.06 -19.65 3.03
C TYR A 48 -5.70 -20.65 1.93
N GLY A 49 -5.18 -20.14 0.81
CA GLY A 49 -4.78 -20.94 -0.33
C GLY A 49 -5.93 -21.37 -1.25
N THR A 50 -7.17 -20.96 -0.94
CA THR A 50 -8.31 -21.14 -1.84
C THR A 50 -7.98 -20.53 -3.21
N LYS A 51 -8.00 -21.36 -4.26
CA LYS A 51 -7.62 -20.95 -5.61
C LYS A 51 -8.51 -19.80 -6.11
N GLY A 52 -7.87 -18.72 -6.56
CA GLY A 52 -8.57 -17.52 -7.05
C GLY A 52 -8.90 -16.50 -5.95
N SER A 53 -8.70 -16.83 -4.68
CA SER A 53 -8.92 -15.88 -3.59
C SER A 53 -7.90 -14.73 -3.61
N VAL A 54 -8.34 -13.59 -3.09
CA VAL A 54 -7.50 -12.45 -2.73
C VAL A 54 -7.19 -12.50 -1.25
N ARG A 55 -6.06 -11.93 -0.85
CA ARG A 55 -5.66 -11.77 0.55
C ARG A 55 -4.95 -10.43 0.66
N PRO A 56 -5.60 -9.38 1.20
CA PRO A 56 -4.88 -8.18 1.61
C PRO A 56 -3.95 -8.52 2.78
N ASP A 57 -2.94 -7.69 3.02
CA ASP A 57 -2.04 -7.89 4.15
C ASP A 57 -2.78 -7.72 5.49
N TYR A 58 -3.70 -6.75 5.53
CA TYR A 58 -4.56 -6.45 6.67
C TYR A 58 -6.01 -6.20 6.23
N TYR A 59 -6.96 -6.68 7.02
CA TYR A 59 -8.39 -6.45 6.79
C TYR A 59 -9.14 -6.16 8.10
N LYS A 60 -10.05 -5.20 8.03
CA LYS A 60 -11.08 -4.92 9.04
C LYS A 60 -12.39 -4.75 8.27
N ASP A 61 -13.54 -5.01 8.88
CA ASP A 61 -14.84 -4.94 8.18
C ASP A 61 -15.00 -3.63 7.39
N GLY A 62 -15.04 -3.76 6.05
CA GLY A 62 -15.16 -2.63 5.11
C GLY A 62 -13.86 -1.91 4.76
N PHE A 63 -12.70 -2.37 5.21
CA PHE A 63 -11.39 -1.75 4.98
C PHE A 63 -10.29 -2.78 4.74
N SER A 64 -9.48 -2.58 3.70
CA SER A 64 -8.29 -3.40 3.42
C SER A 64 -7.04 -2.55 3.26
N VAL A 65 -5.90 -3.12 3.64
CA VAL A 65 -4.59 -2.48 3.47
C VAL A 65 -3.60 -3.47 2.87
N ASP A 66 -2.93 -3.06 1.79
CA ASP A 66 -1.77 -3.75 1.22
C ASP A 66 -0.49 -2.94 1.52
N ILE A 67 0.56 -3.62 1.99
CA ILE A 67 1.86 -3.04 2.33
C ILE A 67 2.83 -3.24 1.16
N LYS A 68 3.51 -2.17 0.74
CA LYS A 68 4.45 -2.20 -0.39
C LYS A 68 5.80 -1.65 0.02
N ASN A 69 6.85 -2.44 -0.17
CA ASN A 69 8.25 -2.03 -0.01
C ASN A 69 9.01 -2.20 -1.33
N TYR A 70 8.60 -1.47 -2.38
CA TYR A 70 9.30 -1.47 -3.68
C TYR A 70 10.49 -0.50 -3.66
N ASN A 71 11.52 -0.75 -4.47
CA ASN A 71 12.53 0.28 -4.74
C ASN A 71 11.90 1.35 -5.62
N VAL A 72 11.71 2.55 -5.08
CA VAL A 72 11.09 3.69 -5.76
C VAL A 72 12.08 4.81 -6.05
N GLU A 73 13.38 4.60 -5.84
CA GLU A 73 14.43 5.54 -6.27
C GLU A 73 14.50 5.60 -7.81
N SER A 74 14.27 4.46 -8.47
CA SER A 74 14.26 4.37 -9.93
C SER A 74 12.87 4.58 -10.54
N ALA A 75 12.83 5.14 -11.75
CA ALA A 75 11.58 5.32 -12.49
C ALA A 75 10.89 3.99 -12.81
N SER A 76 11.66 2.97 -13.19
CA SER A 76 11.14 1.63 -13.46
C SER A 76 10.52 0.99 -12.22
N GLY A 77 11.13 1.19 -11.05
CA GLY A 77 10.60 0.73 -9.77
C GLY A 77 9.25 1.36 -9.43
N ARG A 78 9.12 2.68 -9.62
CA ARG A 78 7.84 3.41 -9.49
C ARG A 78 6.77 2.91 -10.46
N SER A 79 7.08 2.79 -11.75
CA SER A 79 6.12 2.30 -12.74
C SER A 79 5.70 0.84 -12.51
N ASN A 80 6.60 -0.01 -12.00
CA ASN A 80 6.27 -1.39 -11.65
C ASN A 80 5.36 -1.47 -10.43
N LEU A 81 5.62 -0.62 -9.42
CA LEU A 81 4.74 -0.52 -8.25
C LEU A 81 3.33 -0.07 -8.66
N ALA A 82 3.21 0.99 -9.46
CA ALA A 82 1.92 1.51 -9.90
C ALA A 82 1.09 0.45 -10.66
N ARG A 83 1.71 -0.30 -11.59
CA ARG A 83 1.05 -1.41 -12.30
C ARG A 83 0.65 -2.57 -11.38
N ASN A 84 1.47 -2.86 -10.36
CA ASN A 84 1.13 -3.90 -9.39
C ASN A 84 -0.08 -3.49 -8.54
N ILE A 85 -0.10 -2.25 -8.06
CA ILE A 85 -1.23 -1.70 -7.30
C ILE A 85 -2.50 -1.69 -8.16
N GLU A 86 -2.42 -1.20 -9.39
CA GLU A 86 -3.55 -1.21 -10.34
C GLU A 86 -4.15 -2.61 -10.48
N LYS A 87 -3.32 -3.61 -10.78
CA LYS A 87 -3.77 -5.00 -10.91
C LYS A 87 -4.44 -5.50 -9.64
N GLN A 88 -3.83 -5.26 -8.47
CA GLN A 88 -4.36 -5.74 -7.20
C GLN A 88 -5.68 -5.04 -6.87
N TYR A 89 -5.76 -3.73 -7.05
CA TYR A 89 -6.95 -2.93 -6.80
C TYR A 89 -8.19 -3.51 -7.52
N TYR A 90 -8.08 -3.80 -8.83
CA TYR A 90 -9.21 -4.38 -9.55
C TYR A 90 -9.51 -5.82 -9.13
N GLN A 91 -8.51 -6.65 -8.81
CA GLN A 91 -8.75 -7.97 -8.24
C GLN A 91 -9.48 -7.88 -6.89
N ARG A 92 -9.20 -6.86 -6.07
CA ARG A 92 -9.90 -6.63 -4.80
C ARG A 92 -11.33 -6.18 -5.02
N ILE A 93 -11.61 -5.34 -6.01
CA ILE A 93 -12.98 -4.96 -6.38
C ILE A 93 -13.83 -6.19 -6.70
N GLU A 94 -13.26 -7.17 -7.39
CA GLU A 94 -13.98 -8.40 -7.75
C GLU A 94 -14.19 -9.38 -6.58
N ASN A 95 -13.31 -9.37 -5.57
CA ASN A 95 -13.23 -10.49 -4.62
C ASN A 95 -13.38 -10.11 -3.15
N LEU A 96 -13.12 -8.86 -2.76
CA LEU A 96 -13.40 -8.40 -1.39
C LEU A 96 -14.89 -8.14 -1.21
N PRO A 97 -15.39 -8.10 0.03
CA PRO A 97 -16.77 -7.71 0.31
C PRO A 97 -17.10 -6.35 -0.34
N ASP A 98 -18.30 -6.25 -0.92
CA ASP A 98 -18.76 -5.05 -1.60
C ASP A 98 -18.64 -3.80 -0.70
N GLY A 99 -18.14 -2.72 -1.28
CA GLY A 99 -17.94 -1.46 -0.56
C GLY A 99 -16.67 -1.42 0.32
N THR A 100 -15.82 -2.46 0.29
CA THR A 100 -14.52 -2.41 0.97
C THR A 100 -13.67 -1.26 0.43
N LYS A 101 -13.30 -0.34 1.34
CA LYS A 101 -12.34 0.73 1.06
C LYS A 101 -10.94 0.15 1.04
N GLN A 102 -10.18 0.45 -0.01
CA GLN A 102 -8.84 -0.09 -0.20
C GLN A 102 -7.79 0.99 0.04
N SER A 103 -6.79 0.68 0.85
CA SER A 103 -5.64 1.54 1.10
C SER A 103 -4.34 0.79 0.77
N VAL A 104 -3.31 1.52 0.37
CA VAL A 104 -1.97 0.97 0.14
C VAL A 104 -0.96 1.80 0.93
N MET A 105 -0.23 1.15 1.83
CA MET A 105 0.90 1.77 2.52
C MET A 105 2.19 1.47 1.78
N ILE A 106 2.83 2.51 1.24
CA ILE A 106 4.10 2.43 0.53
C ILE A 106 5.21 2.85 1.50
N ASP A 107 6.03 1.89 1.92
CA ASP A 107 7.16 2.11 2.81
C ASP A 107 8.39 2.57 2.01
N VAL A 108 8.72 3.85 2.16
CA VAL A 108 9.85 4.50 1.49
C VAL A 108 10.98 4.88 2.44
N ARG A 109 10.92 4.41 3.70
CA ARG A 109 11.97 4.62 4.70
C ARG A 109 13.33 4.18 4.16
N GLY A 110 14.34 5.02 4.36
CA GLY A 110 15.71 4.74 3.93
C GLY A 110 15.95 4.77 2.43
N GLN A 111 15.00 5.27 1.63
CA GLN A 111 15.17 5.47 0.19
C GLN A 111 15.42 6.94 -0.15
N ASN A 112 16.35 7.21 -1.05
CA ASN A 112 16.62 8.55 -1.56
C ASN A 112 15.70 8.89 -2.74
N VAL A 113 14.45 9.23 -2.42
CA VAL A 113 13.40 9.59 -3.40
C VAL A 113 12.88 11.00 -3.10
N SER A 114 12.75 11.83 -4.13
CA SER A 114 12.26 13.20 -3.97
C SER A 114 10.74 13.26 -3.85
N ASP A 115 10.22 14.29 -3.18
CA ASP A 115 8.78 14.57 -3.11
C ASP A 115 8.14 14.65 -4.50
N ALA A 116 8.84 15.23 -5.48
CA ALA A 116 8.35 15.28 -6.87
C ALA A 116 8.18 13.89 -7.49
N ALA A 117 9.10 12.95 -7.19
CA ALA A 117 8.99 11.58 -7.66
C ALA A 117 7.88 10.79 -6.93
N LEU A 118 7.66 11.06 -5.64
CA LEU A 118 6.56 10.47 -4.87
C LEU A 118 5.20 11.01 -5.32
N ASN A 119 5.08 12.31 -5.58
CA ASN A 119 3.87 12.92 -6.13
C ASN A 119 3.55 12.36 -7.52
N ALA A 120 4.56 12.21 -8.40
CA ALA A 120 4.35 11.60 -9.71
C ALA A 120 3.90 10.13 -9.61
N LEU A 121 4.44 9.37 -8.66
CA LEU A 121 3.98 8.01 -8.37
C LEU A 121 2.54 8.00 -7.85
N TYR A 122 2.20 8.89 -6.92
CA TYR A 122 0.84 9.04 -6.40
C TYR A 122 -0.15 9.35 -7.53
N ASP A 123 0.15 10.33 -8.39
CA ASP A 123 -0.71 10.73 -9.50
C ASP A 123 -0.90 9.59 -10.52
N ASP A 124 0.17 8.84 -10.86
CA ASP A 124 0.08 7.67 -11.74
C ASP A 124 -0.79 6.56 -11.15
N ILE A 125 -0.63 6.25 -9.87
CA ILE A 125 -1.51 5.28 -9.18
C ILE A 125 -2.95 5.79 -9.22
N MET A 126 -3.17 7.06 -8.90
CA MET A 126 -4.51 7.60 -8.80
C MET A 126 -5.26 7.62 -10.11
N GLN A 127 -4.55 7.93 -11.20
CA GLN A 127 -5.08 7.83 -12.55
C GLN A 127 -5.48 6.38 -12.88
N ARG A 128 -4.66 5.38 -12.53
CA ARG A 128 -4.91 3.96 -12.83
C ARG A 128 -6.10 3.38 -12.07
N THR A 129 -6.32 3.84 -10.85
CA THR A 129 -7.38 3.35 -9.95
C THR A 129 -8.59 4.27 -9.91
N ASN A 130 -8.75 5.18 -10.87
CA ASN A 130 -9.86 6.13 -10.93
C ASN A 130 -10.08 6.95 -9.65
N ASN A 131 -9.00 7.31 -8.94
CA ASN A 131 -9.02 8.03 -7.66
C ASN A 131 -9.69 7.27 -6.49
N CYS A 132 -9.86 5.96 -6.57
CA CYS A 132 -10.62 5.16 -5.60
C CYS A 132 -9.80 4.41 -4.54
N VAL A 133 -8.46 4.42 -4.62
CA VAL A 133 -7.58 3.82 -3.60
C VAL A 133 -6.98 4.91 -2.71
N GLU A 134 -6.80 4.66 -1.42
CA GLU A 134 -6.06 5.55 -0.55
C GLU A 134 -4.57 5.19 -0.55
N ILE A 135 -3.68 6.19 -0.69
CA ILE A 135 -2.22 5.98 -0.67
C ILE A 135 -1.63 6.65 0.56
N LEU A 136 -0.85 5.87 1.32
CA LEU A 136 -0.12 6.32 2.50
C LEU A 136 1.37 6.10 2.26
N PHE A 137 2.20 7.15 2.41
CA PHE A 137 3.65 6.99 2.39
C PHE A 137 4.18 6.90 3.82
N LYS A 138 4.89 5.82 4.14
CA LYS A 138 5.62 5.70 5.40
C LYS A 138 7.04 6.21 5.21
N MET A 139 7.38 7.30 5.90
CA MET A 139 8.62 8.05 5.74
C MET A 139 9.60 7.87 6.92
N ASP A 140 9.08 7.55 8.11
CA ASP A 140 9.81 7.34 9.37
C ASP A 140 9.34 6.12 10.19
#